data_AF-A0A914WJ86-F1
#
_entry.id   AF-A0A914WJ86-F1
#
_cell.length_a   1.000
_cell.length_b   1.000
_cell.length_c   1.000
_cell.angle_alpha   90.00
_cell.angle_beta   90.00
_cell.angle_gamma   90.00
#
_symmetry.space_group_name_H-M   'P 1'
#
loop_
_entity.id
_entity.type
_entity.pdbx_description
1 polymer ?
#
loop_
_entity_poly.entity_id
_entity_poly.type
_entity_poly.pdbx_seq_one_letter_code
_entity_poly.pdbx_strand_id
1 'polypeptide(L)'
;MGTTNSIIQVKYLLKCNFIPTGFSIGCNIQIPITVGTIPVWQRPKAPPSDSGNTVSSNQPPALPTIEPLPAEPPPPTYKECMFGKVDAHDDGDNEHTRGNFAFAPKYPVYRF
;
A
#
# COMPACT_ATOMS: atom_id res chain seq x y z
N MET A 1 -19.86 2.65 -31.54
CA MET A 1 -18.91 3.59 -30.92
C MET A 1 -19.62 4.24 -29.74
N GLY A 2 -19.52 3.62 -28.56
CA GLY A 2 -20.31 4.03 -27.38
C GLY A 2 -19.62 5.16 -26.62
N THR A 3 -20.25 6.33 -26.54
CA THR A 3 -19.78 7.46 -25.74
C THR A 3 -20.34 7.33 -24.33
N THR A 4 -19.54 6.83 -23.38
CA THR A 4 -19.88 6.91 -21.95
C THR A 4 -19.65 8.35 -21.49
N ASN A 5 -20.72 9.15 -21.50
CA ASN A 5 -20.71 10.51 -20.96
C ASN A 5 -20.46 10.44 -19.44
N SER A 6 -19.19 10.56 -19.06
CA SER A 6 -18.79 10.68 -17.66
C SER A 6 -19.04 12.11 -17.18
N ILE A 7 -19.71 12.26 -16.04
CA ILE A 7 -20.08 13.56 -15.44
C ILE A 7 -18.83 14.40 -15.12
N ILE A 8 -17.68 13.75 -14.85
CA ILE A 8 -16.40 14.40 -14.57
C ILE A 8 -15.34 13.84 -15.52
N GLN A 9 -14.59 14.73 -16.17
CA GLN A 9 -13.45 14.40 -17.02
C GLN A 9 -12.17 14.99 -16.42
N VAL A 10 -11.21 14.13 -16.10
CA VAL A 10 -9.89 14.54 -15.59
C VAL A 10 -8.90 14.57 -16.74
N LYS A 11 -8.21 15.70 -16.94
CA LYS A 11 -7.16 15.88 -17.94
C LYS A 11 -5.88 16.32 -17.24
N TYR A 12 -4.76 15.67 -17.55
CA TYR A 12 -3.46 16.02 -16.99
C TYR A 12 -2.61 16.72 -18.04
N LEU A 13 -1.99 17.84 -17.65
CA LEU A 13 -1.12 18.65 -18.49
C LEU A 13 0.20 18.85 -17.77
N LEU A 14 1.31 18.49 -18.41
CA LEU A 14 2.65 18.84 -17.96
C LEU A 14 2.94 20.27 -18.42
N LYS A 15 3.12 21.19 -17.47
CA LYS A 15 3.49 22.59 -17.72
C LYS A 15 4.99 22.78 -17.51
N CYS A 16 5.72 23.09 -18.58
CA CYS A 16 7.12 23.48 -18.52
C CYS A 16 7.24 24.98 -18.78
N ASN A 17 7.87 25.71 -17.85
CA ASN A 17 8.17 27.14 -18.00
C ASN A 17 9.68 27.30 -18.10
N PHE A 18 10.16 27.82 -19.23
CA PHE A 18 11.57 28.09 -19.45
C PHE A 18 11.78 29.58 -19.66
N ILE A 19 12.54 30.20 -18.75
CA ILE A 19 12.91 31.62 -18.84
C ILE A 19 14.42 31.67 -19.10
N PRO A 20 14.87 31.80 -20.35
CA PRO A 20 16.29 31.93 -20.64
C PRO A 20 16.82 33.27 -20.12
N THR A 21 17.97 33.26 -19.47
CA THR A 21 18.67 34.49 -19.08
C THR A 21 19.15 35.23 -20.33
N GLY A 22 18.74 36.48 -20.51
CA GLY A 22 19.18 37.35 -21.61
C GLY A 22 18.24 37.41 -22.82
N PHE A 23 17.18 36.61 -22.86
CA PHE A 23 16.09 36.72 -23.84
C PHE A 23 14.80 37.06 -23.10
N SER A 24 14.07 38.09 -23.52
CA SER A 24 12.80 38.51 -22.90
C SER A 24 11.60 37.63 -23.27
N ILE A 25 11.85 36.46 -23.87
CA ILE A 25 10.81 35.55 -24.34
C ILE A 25 10.82 34.30 -23.45
N GLY A 26 9.89 34.25 -22.51
CA GLY A 26 9.60 33.04 -21.74
C GLY A 26 8.91 32.01 -22.63
N CYS A 27 9.41 30.78 -22.64
CA CYS A 27 8.80 29.65 -23.31
C CYS A 27 7.86 28.92 -22.34
N ASN A 28 6.59 28.77 -22.70
CA ASN A 28 5.61 27.96 -21.99
C ASN A 28 5.21 26.77 -22.86
N ILE A 29 5.54 25.56 -22.42
CA ILE A 29 5.20 24.32 -23.12
C ILE A 29 4.18 23.57 -22.27
N GLN A 30 3.05 23.20 -22.89
CA GLN A 30 2.00 22.39 -22.27
C GLN A 30 1.84 21.09 -23.03
N ILE A 31 2.15 19.97 -22.38
CA ILE A 31 2.10 18.63 -22.98
C ILE A 31 1.01 17.82 -22.28
N PRO A 32 -0.03 17.34 -22.99
CA PRO A 32 -1.02 16.45 -22.39
C PRO A 32 -0.37 15.11 -22.04
N ILE A 33 -0.61 14.64 -20.83
CA ILE A 33 -0.11 13.34 -20.36
C ILE A 33 -1.28 12.45 -19.93
N THR A 34 -1.11 11.15 -20.12
CA THR A 34 -2.05 10.14 -19.63
C THR A 34 -1.45 9.48 -18.41
N VAL A 35 -2.07 9.67 -17.25
CA VAL A 35 -1.72 8.96 -16.02
C VAL A 35 -2.61 7.73 -15.91
N GLY A 36 -2.04 6.55 -16.15
CA GLY A 36 -2.71 5.27 -15.97
C GLY A 36 -2.22 4.52 -14.73
N THR A 37 -2.96 3.49 -14.31
CA THR A 37 -2.46 2.48 -13.37
C THR A 37 -1.81 1.34 -14.15
N ILE A 38 -0.76 0.74 -13.61
CA ILE A 38 -0.19 -0.50 -14.17
C ILE A 38 -1.26 -1.59 -13.98
N PRO A 39 -1.77 -2.24 -15.04
CA PRO A 39 -2.72 -3.32 -14.87
C PRO A 39 -2.04 -4.46 -14.11
N VAL A 40 -2.74 -5.07 -13.15
CA VAL A 40 -2.26 -6.31 -12.52
C VAL A 40 -2.50 -7.45 -13.51
N TRP A 41 -1.49 -7.85 -14.28
CA TRP A 41 -1.60 -8.88 -15.33
C TRP A 41 -1.79 -10.29 -14.79
N GLN A 42 -1.34 -10.54 -13.55
CA GLN A 42 -1.52 -11.81 -12.87
C GLN A 42 -1.99 -11.54 -11.46
N ARG A 43 -3.17 -12.06 -11.11
CA ARG A 43 -3.53 -12.16 -9.69
C ARG A 43 -2.51 -13.07 -9.02
N PRO A 44 -1.95 -12.70 -7.87
CA PRO A 44 -1.13 -13.61 -7.09
C PRO A 44 -1.90 -14.92 -6.89
N LYS A 45 -1.31 -16.03 -7.32
CA LYS A 45 -1.87 -17.35 -7.01
C LYS A 45 -1.63 -17.56 -5.52
N ALA A 46 -2.69 -17.88 -4.78
CA ALA A 46 -2.58 -18.24 -3.38
C ALA A 46 -1.47 -19.30 -3.21
N PRO A 47 -0.61 -19.18 -2.18
CA PRO A 47 0.21 -20.32 -1.79
C PRO A 47 -0.73 -21.52 -1.53
N PRO A 48 -0.36 -22.73 -1.96
CA PRO A 48 -1.14 -23.91 -1.62
C PRO A 48 -1.30 -23.96 -0.10
N SER A 49 -2.54 -24.03 0.39
CA SER A 49 -2.79 -24.35 1.78
C SER A 49 -2.13 -25.70 2.05
N ASP A 50 -1.18 -25.74 2.99
CA ASP A 50 -0.67 -27.00 3.51
C ASP A 50 -1.83 -27.67 4.26
N SER A 51 -2.62 -28.46 3.52
CA SER A 51 -3.51 -29.46 4.11
C SER A 51 -2.63 -30.62 4.60
N GLY A 52 -1.91 -30.35 5.69
CA GLY A 52 -1.15 -31.32 6.44
C GLY A 52 -2.08 -32.21 7.26
N ASN A 53 -2.15 -33.47 6.81
CA ASN A 53 -2.40 -34.69 7.57
C ASN A 53 -3.85 -35.05 7.94
N THR A 54 -4.46 -35.86 7.08
CA THR A 54 -5.40 -36.91 7.47
C THR A 54 -4.68 -37.90 8.40
N VAL A 55 -4.90 -37.81 9.71
CA VAL A 55 -4.55 -38.90 10.64
C VAL A 55 -5.86 -39.48 11.17
N SER A 56 -6.23 -40.65 10.64
CA SER A 56 -7.18 -41.54 11.31
C SER A 56 -6.54 -42.02 12.60
N SER A 57 -7.10 -41.64 13.75
CA SER A 57 -6.67 -42.15 15.05
C SER A 57 -7.90 -42.51 15.87
N ASN A 58 -8.28 -43.79 15.81
CA ASN A 58 -9.11 -44.39 16.85
C ASN A 58 -8.29 -44.47 18.15
N GLN A 59 -8.90 -43.96 19.23
CA GLN A 59 -8.54 -44.06 20.66
C GLN A 59 -7.64 -42.94 21.26
N PRO A 60 -8.05 -42.35 22.41
CA PRO A 60 -7.36 -41.24 23.05
C PRO A 60 -6.42 -41.68 24.19
N PRO A 61 -5.25 -41.04 24.33
CA PRO A 61 -4.60 -40.81 25.62
C PRO A 61 -4.62 -39.31 25.96
N ALA A 62 -5.05 -38.97 27.17
CA ALA A 62 -5.12 -37.58 27.64
C ALA A 62 -3.71 -36.95 27.72
N LEU A 63 -3.49 -35.88 26.96
CA LEU A 63 -2.29 -35.04 27.03
C LEU A 63 -2.51 -33.90 28.06
N PRO A 64 -1.46 -33.44 28.77
CA PRO A 64 -1.58 -32.30 29.67
C PRO A 64 -1.94 -31.04 28.87
N THR A 65 -2.81 -30.21 29.42
CA THR A 65 -3.23 -28.91 28.86
C THR A 65 -2.01 -28.04 28.61
N ILE A 66 -1.51 -28.05 27.37
CA ILE A 66 -0.59 -27.03 26.87
C ILE A 66 -1.46 -25.80 26.63
N GLU A 67 -1.21 -24.73 27.38
CA GLU A 67 -1.82 -23.43 27.13
C GLU A 67 -1.60 -23.03 25.67
N PRO A 68 -2.61 -22.47 24.98
CA PRO A 68 -2.44 -22.02 23.61
C PRO A 68 -1.26 -21.04 23.54
N LEU A 69 -0.24 -21.38 22.75
CA LEU A 69 0.87 -20.49 22.44
C LEU A 69 0.30 -19.11 22.03
N PRO A 70 0.79 -18.00 22.61
CA PRO A 70 0.36 -16.67 22.22
C PRO A 70 0.50 -16.52 20.71
N ALA A 71 -0.56 -16.09 20.04
CA ALA A 71 -0.51 -15.84 18.61
C ALA A 71 0.62 -14.84 18.32
N GLU A 72 1.63 -15.29 17.56
CA GLU A 72 2.76 -14.44 17.20
C GLU A 72 2.24 -13.21 16.43
N PRO A 73 2.72 -12.00 16.75
CA PRO A 73 2.29 -10.81 16.03
C PRO A 73 2.60 -10.98 14.53
N PRO A 74 1.76 -10.45 13.64
CA PRO A 74 2.01 -10.55 12.22
C PRO A 74 3.37 -9.96 11.88
N PRO A 75 4.11 -10.55 10.92
CA PRO A 75 5.42 -10.05 10.54
C PRO A 75 5.33 -8.59 10.07
N PRO A 76 6.37 -7.79 10.35
CA PRO A 76 6.42 -6.39 9.94
C PRO A 76 6.32 -6.24 8.42
N THR A 77 5.77 -5.12 7.96
CA THR A 77 5.67 -4.83 6.53
C THR A 77 7.05 -4.56 5.93
N TYR A 78 7.24 -4.82 4.63
CA TYR A 78 8.51 -4.55 3.93
C TYR A 78 9.05 -3.13 4.19
N LYS A 79 8.16 -2.13 4.18
CA LYS A 79 8.56 -0.74 4.43
C LYS A 79 8.99 -0.52 5.89
N GLU A 80 8.33 -1.14 6.86
CA GLU A 80 8.78 -1.11 8.27
C GLU A 80 10.17 -1.73 8.44
N CYS A 81 10.50 -2.81 7.72
CA CYS A 81 11.83 -3.43 7.79
C CYS A 81 12.92 -2.63 7.08
N MET A 82 12.62 -2.04 5.92
CA MET A 82 13.63 -1.42 5.06
C MET A 82 13.88 0.06 5.36
N PHE A 83 12.82 0.78 5.74
CA PHE A 83 12.87 2.24 5.91
C PHE A 83 12.46 2.69 7.31
N GLY A 84 11.97 1.78 8.16
CA GLY A 84 11.45 2.10 9.47
C GLY A 84 10.12 2.86 9.42
N LYS A 85 9.70 3.35 10.59
CA LYS A 85 8.55 4.24 10.74
C LYS A 85 9.01 5.68 10.61
N VAL A 86 8.21 6.51 9.94
CA VAL A 86 8.43 7.95 9.83
C VAL A 86 7.54 8.68 10.84
N ASP A 87 8.01 9.84 11.30
CA ASP A 87 7.19 10.72 12.11
C ASP A 87 6.19 11.46 11.22
N ALA A 88 4.93 11.46 11.63
CA ALA A 88 3.81 12.08 10.90
C ALA A 88 3.32 13.37 11.55
N HIS A 89 4.08 13.94 12.50
CA HIS A 89 3.78 15.27 13.04
C HIS A 89 3.83 16.34 11.96
N ASP A 90 2.88 17.27 12.05
CA ASP A 90 2.86 18.51 11.28
C ASP A 90 3.34 19.68 12.14
N ASP A 91 3.82 20.75 11.49
CA ASP A 91 4.34 21.95 12.19
C ASP A 91 3.28 22.65 13.05
N GLY A 92 1.99 22.38 12.81
CA GLY A 92 0.85 22.88 13.58
C GLY A 92 0.45 22.03 14.79
N ASP A 93 1.08 20.88 15.00
CA ASP A 93 0.73 19.98 16.10
C ASP A 93 1.15 20.53 17.47
N ASN A 94 0.29 20.36 18.47
CA ASN A 94 0.52 20.85 19.82
C ASN A 94 0.10 19.81 20.88
N GLU A 95 0.08 20.19 22.15
CA GLU A 95 -0.28 19.32 23.29
C GLU A 95 -1.69 18.70 23.21
N HIS A 96 -2.55 19.21 22.33
CA HIS A 96 -3.88 18.67 22.04
C HIS A 96 -3.88 17.64 20.91
N THR A 97 -2.84 17.59 20.06
CA THR A 97 -2.68 16.53 19.06
C THR A 97 -2.13 15.28 19.74
N ARG A 98 -3.00 14.29 19.97
CA ARG A 98 -2.65 13.03 20.64
C ARG A 98 -2.80 11.87 19.67
N GLY A 99 -1.89 10.90 19.75
CA GLY A 99 -1.97 9.69 18.94
C GLY A 99 -0.61 9.04 18.76
N ASN A 100 -0.59 8.03 17.88
CA ASN A 100 0.64 7.41 17.43
C ASN A 100 1.03 8.02 16.08
N PHE A 101 2.10 8.82 16.08
CA PHE A 101 2.64 9.48 14.89
C PHE A 101 3.69 8.64 14.17
N ALA A 102 4.06 7.47 14.71
CA ALA A 102 4.98 6.56 14.05
C ALA A 102 4.27 5.83 12.90
N PHE A 103 4.33 6.45 11.72
CA PHE A 103 3.65 5.99 10.51
C PHE A 103 4.55 5.10 9.67
N ALA A 104 4.00 3.97 9.23
CA ALA A 104 4.50 3.23 8.09
C ALA A 104 3.29 2.72 7.30
N PRO A 105 3.28 2.84 5.96
CA PRO A 105 2.14 2.42 5.17
C PRO A 105 1.99 0.90 5.26
N LYS A 106 0.77 0.46 5.56
CA LYS A 106 0.38 -0.94 5.56
C LYS A 106 -0.46 -1.21 4.33
N TYR A 107 -0.09 -2.23 3.58
CA TYR A 107 -0.85 -2.67 2.42
C TYR A 107 -1.76 -3.83 2.82
N PRO A 108 -2.99 -3.91 2.29
CA PRO A 108 -3.84 -5.07 2.52
C PRO A 108 -3.13 -6.32 2.03
N VAL A 109 -2.98 -7.31 2.91
CA VAL A 109 -2.46 -8.63 2.58
C VAL A 109 -3.65 -9.55 2.43
N TYR A 110 -3.91 -10.02 1.21
CA TYR A 110 -4.90 -11.06 0.99
C TYR A 110 -4.35 -12.40 1.49
N ARG A 111 -4.99 -12.93 2.54
CA ARG A 111 -4.80 -14.33 2.96
C ARG A 111 -5.89 -15.15 2.28
N PHE A 112 -5.47 -16.17 1.55
CA PHE A 112 -6.34 -17.12 0.86
C PHE A 112 -6.39 -18.43 1.63
#